data_AF-A0A1E7H123-F1
#
_entry.id   AF-A0A1E7H123-F1
#
_cell.length_a   1.000
_cell.length_b   1.000
_cell.length_c   1.000
_cell.angle_alpha   90.00
_cell.angle_beta   90.00
_cell.angle_gamma   90.00
#
_symmetry.space_group_name_H-M   'P 1'
#
loop_
_entity.id
_entity.type
_entity.pdbx_description
1 polymer ?
#
loop_
_entity_poly.entity_id
_entity_poly.type
_entity_poly.pdbx_seq_one_letter_code
_entity_poly.pdbx_strand_id
1 'polypeptide(L)'
;EIIGAESLGVRGLCCFVETRERNILIDPGVALGYMRRKLLPHPVQIAAGEKAQKRIIEAWSESTDIVLSHFHGDHVPLADANPYQLDAGRLIGLNHEVRIWTRDPAHFSLVEQKRAEALAAILHVRLISAEGEEHGPMTFSGPVPHGQANNPAETVMMTRIEEDEVFVHASDIQLLDDETVSLIIHWKPDIVLAGGPPIYLSRLSEDQIKRAWHNAERLCHAVDRVILDHHLMRSREGLEWLKRLSSETGKSVMCAADFMNKSRLLLEADRERLYERMPVPHGWHEDYATGKTESRREARESNE
;
A
#
# COMPACT_ATOMS: atom_id res chain seq x y z
N GLU A 1 -0.71 -3.91 12.58
CA GLU A 1 0.67 -3.72 12.10
C GLU A 1 0.66 -3.23 10.65
N ILE A 2 1.44 -2.20 10.29
CA ILE A 2 1.68 -1.84 8.87
C ILE A 2 2.94 -2.57 8.41
N ILE A 3 2.80 -3.43 7.40
CA ILE A 3 3.85 -4.35 6.94
C ILE A 3 4.64 -3.73 5.79
N GLY A 4 3.94 -3.20 4.79
CA GLY A 4 4.55 -2.67 3.56
C GLY A 4 3.94 -1.32 3.19
N ALA A 5 4.78 -0.30 3.14
CA ALA A 5 4.41 1.06 2.72
C ALA A 5 5.65 1.81 2.21
N GLU A 6 5.47 2.88 1.45
CA GLU A 6 6.58 3.65 0.89
C GLU A 6 7.55 4.16 1.96
N SER A 7 7.04 4.66 3.09
CA SER A 7 7.90 5.07 4.21
C SER A 7 8.62 3.92 4.90
N LEU A 8 8.22 2.67 4.64
CA LEU A 8 8.88 1.44 5.09
C LEU A 8 9.82 0.83 4.04
N GLY A 9 9.98 1.47 2.88
CA GLY A 9 10.98 1.11 1.86
C GLY A 9 10.45 0.36 0.64
N VAL A 10 9.13 0.13 0.54
CA VAL A 10 8.51 -0.66 -0.53
C VAL A 10 7.24 0.01 -1.04
N ARG A 11 6.84 -0.22 -2.28
CA ARG A 11 5.50 0.21 -2.73
C ARG A 11 4.44 -0.72 -2.18
N GLY A 12 3.38 -0.14 -1.63
CA GLY A 12 2.21 -0.86 -1.14
C GLY A 12 1.53 -0.12 0.00
N LEU A 13 0.44 -0.68 0.50
CA LEU A 13 -0.23 -0.20 1.72
C LEU A 13 -0.71 -1.40 2.55
N CYS A 14 0.16 -2.40 2.66
CA CYS A 14 -0.15 -3.65 3.31
C CYS A 14 -0.19 -3.49 4.83
N CYS A 15 -1.28 -3.92 5.46
CA CYS A 15 -1.37 -4.01 6.91
C CYS A 15 -2.05 -5.29 7.38
N PHE A 16 -1.75 -5.68 8.62
CA PHE A 16 -2.35 -6.80 9.32
C PHE A 16 -3.07 -6.30 10.55
N VAL A 17 -4.35 -6.65 10.68
CA VAL A 17 -5.24 -6.23 11.76
C VAL A 17 -5.75 -7.47 12.48
N GLU A 18 -5.44 -7.56 13.76
CA GLU A 18 -5.95 -8.61 14.65
C GLU A 18 -7.17 -8.08 15.38
N THR A 19 -8.24 -8.86 15.35
CA THR A 19 -9.46 -8.65 16.12
C THR A 19 -9.65 -9.84 17.06
N ARG A 20 -10.67 -9.84 17.92
CA ARG A 20 -10.90 -10.96 18.86
C ARG A 20 -11.01 -12.33 18.18
N GLU A 21 -11.57 -12.37 16.98
CA GLU A 21 -11.86 -13.62 16.26
C GLU A 21 -11.27 -13.68 14.85
N ARG A 22 -10.77 -12.56 14.32
CA ARG A 22 -10.33 -12.46 12.92
C ARG A 22 -8.90 -11.92 12.82
N ASN A 23 -8.14 -12.50 11.90
CA ASN A 23 -6.84 -12.01 11.49
C ASN A 23 -6.96 -11.53 10.05
N ILE A 24 -6.93 -10.21 9.85
CA ILE A 24 -7.29 -9.56 8.60
C ILE A 24 -6.02 -8.97 7.96
N LEU A 25 -5.62 -9.52 6.82
CA LEU A 25 -4.51 -9.01 6.01
C LEU A 25 -5.05 -8.19 4.83
N ILE A 26 -4.73 -6.90 4.80
CA ILE A 26 -5.21 -5.97 3.77
C ILE A 26 -4.07 -5.66 2.81
N ASP A 27 -4.37 -5.69 1.50
CA ASP A 27 -3.46 -5.40 0.38
C ASP A 27 -2.09 -6.09 0.50
N PRO A 28 -2.02 -7.44 0.53
CA PRO A 28 -0.79 -8.22 0.63
C PRO A 28 0.08 -8.19 -0.63
N GLY A 29 0.19 -7.04 -1.30
CA GLY A 29 1.14 -6.80 -2.38
C GLY A 29 2.38 -6.09 -1.87
N VAL A 30 3.46 -6.26 -2.63
CA VAL A 30 4.67 -5.44 -2.56
C VAL A 30 5.19 -5.29 -3.98
N ALA A 31 5.60 -4.07 -4.33
CA ALA A 31 6.42 -3.85 -5.51
C ALA A 31 7.59 -2.90 -5.19
N LEU A 32 8.62 -2.91 -6.02
CA LEU A 32 9.57 -1.80 -6.12
C LEU A 32 9.38 -1.14 -7.48
N GLY A 33 9.48 0.18 -7.55
CA GLY A 33 9.35 0.89 -8.83
C GLY A 33 10.35 0.36 -9.85
N TYR A 34 9.87 -0.37 -10.87
CA TYR A 34 10.73 -1.11 -11.79
C TYR A 34 11.80 -0.23 -12.42
N MET A 35 11.42 0.94 -12.93
CA MET A 35 12.36 1.93 -13.44
C MET A 35 11.94 3.32 -12.98
N ARG A 36 12.82 3.99 -12.22
CA ARG A 36 12.60 5.34 -11.70
C ARG A 36 13.82 6.18 -12.01
N ARG A 37 13.63 7.29 -12.73
CA ARG A 37 14.74 8.15 -13.23
C ARG A 37 15.83 7.32 -13.95
N LYS A 38 15.39 6.33 -14.76
CA LYS A 38 16.25 5.38 -15.50
C LYS A 38 17.10 4.42 -14.64
N LEU A 39 16.81 4.32 -13.35
CA LEU A 39 17.47 3.40 -12.41
C LEU A 39 16.51 2.28 -12.00
N LEU A 40 17.03 1.04 -12.00
CA LEU A 40 16.36 -0.13 -11.40
C LEU A 40 16.34 0.00 -9.86
N PRO A 41 15.55 -0.82 -9.13
CA PRO A 41 15.56 -0.79 -7.67
C PRO A 41 16.96 -1.03 -7.12
N HIS A 42 17.44 -0.17 -6.23
CA HIS A 42 18.75 -0.37 -5.60
C HIS A 42 18.76 -1.66 -4.75
N PRO A 43 19.89 -2.38 -4.59
CA PRO A 43 19.99 -3.58 -3.76
C PRO A 43 19.46 -3.43 -2.33
N VAL A 44 19.65 -2.25 -1.71
CA VAL A 44 19.02 -1.87 -0.43
C VAL A 44 17.48 -1.87 -0.50
N GLN A 45 16.88 -1.40 -1.60
CA GLN A 45 15.43 -1.49 -1.84
C GLN A 45 14.98 -2.95 -1.97
N ILE A 46 15.77 -3.76 -2.66
CA ILE A 46 15.49 -5.19 -2.86
C ILE A 46 15.50 -5.92 -1.52
N ALA A 47 16.48 -5.66 -0.66
CA ALA A 47 16.52 -6.22 0.69
C ALA A 47 15.32 -5.81 1.57
N ALA A 48 14.86 -4.55 1.45
CA ALA A 48 13.65 -4.10 2.12
C ALA A 48 12.39 -4.81 1.56
N GLY A 49 12.33 -4.97 0.23
CA GLY A 49 11.31 -5.75 -0.49
C GLY A 49 11.23 -7.19 0.00
N GLU A 50 12.35 -7.91 0.05
CA GLU A 50 12.42 -9.29 0.55
C GLU A 50 11.94 -9.40 2.01
N LYS A 51 12.31 -8.44 2.85
CA LYS A 51 11.88 -8.41 4.26
C LYS A 51 10.37 -8.21 4.37
N ALA A 52 9.79 -7.27 3.61
CA ALA A 52 8.36 -7.05 3.57
C ALA A 52 7.62 -8.28 3.04
N GLN A 53 8.08 -8.84 1.92
CA GLN A 53 7.51 -10.07 1.35
C GLN A 53 7.51 -11.23 2.35
N LYS A 54 8.61 -11.42 3.10
CA LYS A 54 8.66 -12.46 4.15
C LYS A 54 7.57 -12.25 5.20
N ARG A 55 7.41 -11.02 5.71
CA ARG A 55 6.37 -10.73 6.72
C ARG A 55 4.95 -10.87 6.16
N ILE A 56 4.73 -10.49 4.90
CA ILE A 56 3.44 -10.69 4.22
C ILE A 56 3.10 -12.17 4.10
N ILE A 57 4.07 -13.01 3.72
CA ILE A 57 3.90 -14.47 3.62
C ILE A 57 3.56 -15.08 4.98
N GLU A 58 4.24 -14.66 6.04
CA GLU A 58 3.93 -15.07 7.42
C GLU A 58 2.50 -14.65 7.80
N ALA A 59 2.15 -13.37 7.60
CA ALA A 59 0.82 -12.85 7.88
C ALA A 59 -0.28 -13.58 7.09
N TRP A 60 -0.03 -13.91 5.82
CA TRP A 60 -0.96 -14.65 4.98
C TRP A 60 -1.29 -16.03 5.58
N SER A 61 -0.28 -16.74 6.08
CA SER A 61 -0.48 -18.04 6.73
C SER A 61 -1.28 -17.96 8.03
N GLU A 62 -1.26 -16.80 8.69
CA GLU A 62 -1.97 -16.53 9.96
C GLU A 62 -3.37 -15.93 9.75
N SER A 63 -3.73 -15.55 8.52
CA SER A 63 -4.93 -14.77 8.21
C SER A 63 -6.20 -15.61 8.17
N THR A 64 -7.28 -15.14 8.78
CA THR A 64 -8.62 -15.70 8.54
C THR A 64 -9.27 -15.08 7.31
N ASP A 65 -8.91 -13.81 7.05
CA ASP A 65 -9.51 -12.97 6.03
C ASP A 65 -8.41 -12.15 5.34
N ILE A 66 -8.48 -12.05 4.02
CA ILE A 66 -7.63 -11.20 3.21
C ILE A 66 -8.51 -10.22 2.46
N VAL A 67 -8.14 -8.95 2.44
CA VAL A 67 -8.86 -7.92 1.73
C VAL A 67 -7.98 -7.34 0.63
N LEU A 68 -8.48 -7.34 -0.60
CA LEU A 68 -7.82 -6.71 -1.75
C LEU A 68 -8.64 -5.49 -2.16
N SER A 69 -8.13 -4.29 -1.86
CA SER A 69 -8.80 -3.01 -2.17
C SER A 69 -8.97 -2.81 -3.68
N HIS A 70 -7.97 -3.22 -4.46
CA HIS A 70 -7.91 -3.22 -5.93
C HIS A 70 -6.73 -4.08 -6.42
N PHE A 71 -6.60 -4.32 -7.73
CA PHE A 71 -5.61 -5.25 -8.29
C PHE A 71 -4.40 -4.57 -8.94
N HIS A 72 -3.89 -3.48 -8.36
CA HIS A 72 -2.59 -2.94 -8.73
C HIS A 72 -1.43 -3.79 -8.17
N GLY A 73 -0.30 -3.79 -8.88
CA GLY A 73 0.79 -4.74 -8.65
C GLY A 73 1.58 -4.54 -7.35
N ASP A 74 1.34 -3.45 -6.63
CA ASP A 74 1.83 -3.13 -5.29
C ASP A 74 0.81 -3.46 -4.17
N HIS A 75 -0.40 -3.92 -4.51
CA HIS A 75 -1.48 -4.23 -3.56
C HIS A 75 -1.89 -5.70 -3.54
N VAL A 76 -1.51 -6.46 -4.58
CA VAL A 76 -1.79 -7.90 -4.67
C VAL A 76 -0.53 -8.70 -5.02
N PRO A 77 -0.42 -9.95 -4.54
CA PRO A 77 0.51 -10.93 -5.11
C PRO A 77 0.19 -11.16 -6.59
N LEU A 78 1.20 -11.40 -7.43
CA LEU A 78 1.04 -11.58 -8.88
C LEU A 78 1.49 -12.96 -9.34
N ALA A 79 0.74 -13.56 -10.25
CA ALA A 79 1.12 -14.82 -10.90
C ALA A 79 2.29 -14.64 -11.90
N ASP A 80 2.43 -13.45 -12.47
CA ASP A 80 3.49 -13.05 -13.40
C ASP A 80 4.44 -12.02 -12.76
N ALA A 81 4.75 -12.20 -11.47
CA ALA A 81 5.60 -11.29 -10.71
C ALA A 81 7.00 -11.15 -11.33
N ASN A 82 7.48 -9.92 -11.48
CA ASN A 82 8.89 -9.66 -11.72
C ASN A 82 9.70 -9.85 -10.41
N PRO A 83 11.05 -9.85 -10.45
CA PRO A 83 11.91 -10.10 -9.27
C PRO A 83 11.73 -9.12 -8.10
N TYR A 84 11.00 -8.02 -8.28
CA TYR A 84 10.76 -6.99 -7.28
C TYR A 84 9.33 -6.96 -6.77
N GLN A 85 8.54 -7.97 -7.11
CA GLN A 85 7.15 -8.12 -6.70
C GLN A 85 6.95 -9.40 -5.91
N LEU A 86 5.85 -9.49 -5.17
CA LEU A 86 5.47 -10.73 -4.50
C LEU A 86 4.86 -11.71 -5.50
N ASP A 87 5.58 -12.80 -5.75
CA ASP A 87 5.09 -13.94 -6.53
C ASP A 87 4.00 -14.71 -5.75
N ALA A 88 2.81 -14.79 -6.35
CA ALA A 88 1.67 -15.53 -5.81
C ALA A 88 1.97 -17.03 -5.63
N GLY A 89 2.87 -17.61 -6.42
CA GLY A 89 3.31 -19.00 -6.28
C GLY A 89 3.91 -19.31 -4.90
N ARG A 90 4.45 -18.30 -4.21
CA ARG A 90 4.99 -18.44 -2.85
C ARG A 90 3.92 -18.61 -1.77
N LEU A 91 2.65 -18.39 -2.12
CA LEU A 91 1.51 -18.47 -1.21
C LEU A 91 0.72 -19.78 -1.35
N ILE A 92 1.06 -20.60 -2.35
CA ILE A 92 0.39 -21.89 -2.61
C ILE A 92 0.50 -22.77 -1.37
N GLY A 93 -0.65 -23.26 -0.90
CA GLY A 93 -0.73 -24.20 0.22
C GLY A 93 -0.53 -23.60 1.61
N LEU A 94 -0.33 -22.28 1.73
CA LEU A 94 -0.13 -21.65 3.04
C LEU A 94 -1.41 -21.57 3.86
N ASN A 95 -2.56 -21.36 3.21
CA ASN A 95 -3.84 -21.24 3.88
C ASN A 95 -4.99 -21.51 2.91
N HIS A 96 -5.62 -22.68 3.03
CA HIS A 96 -6.69 -23.12 2.13
C HIS A 96 -8.09 -22.65 2.56
N GLU A 97 -8.24 -22.21 3.81
CA GLU A 97 -9.55 -21.82 4.37
C GLU A 97 -9.74 -20.30 4.38
N VAL A 98 -8.75 -19.55 3.90
CA VAL A 98 -8.79 -18.08 3.90
C VAL A 98 -9.92 -17.55 3.02
N ARG A 99 -10.63 -16.55 3.53
CA ARG A 99 -11.61 -15.78 2.76
C ARG A 99 -10.90 -14.59 2.13
N ILE A 100 -11.03 -14.43 0.81
CA ILE A 100 -10.43 -13.31 0.09
C ILE A 100 -11.55 -12.40 -0.42
N TRP A 101 -11.64 -11.22 0.19
CA TRP A 101 -12.62 -10.20 -0.08
C TRP A 101 -12.08 -9.21 -1.09
N THR A 102 -12.89 -8.89 -2.09
CA THR A 102 -12.49 -8.02 -3.19
C THR A 102 -13.61 -7.07 -3.56
N ARG A 103 -13.24 -6.08 -4.36
CA ARG A 103 -14.17 -5.25 -5.09
C ARG A 103 -15.04 -6.07 -6.06
N ASP A 104 -16.22 -5.57 -6.46
CA ASP A 104 -17.07 -6.25 -7.45
C ASP A 104 -16.32 -6.40 -8.78
N PRO A 105 -16.22 -7.63 -9.34
CA PRO A 105 -15.64 -7.86 -10.66
C PRO A 105 -16.24 -7.01 -11.78
N ALA A 106 -17.51 -6.57 -11.66
CA ALA A 106 -18.16 -5.67 -12.61
C ALA A 106 -17.46 -4.31 -12.74
N HIS A 107 -16.68 -3.93 -11.73
CA HIS A 107 -15.96 -2.68 -11.69
C HIS A 107 -14.45 -2.84 -11.97
N PHE A 108 -13.97 -4.04 -12.31
CA PHE A 108 -12.57 -4.26 -12.66
C PHE A 108 -12.23 -3.69 -14.05
N SER A 109 -11.05 -3.09 -14.16
CA SER A 109 -10.42 -2.92 -15.46
C SER A 109 -10.00 -4.28 -16.06
N LEU A 110 -9.72 -4.33 -17.36
CA LEU A 110 -9.25 -5.55 -18.03
C LEU A 110 -7.95 -6.11 -17.42
N VAL A 111 -7.08 -5.24 -16.89
CA VAL A 111 -5.83 -5.64 -16.25
C VAL A 111 -6.10 -6.26 -14.89
N GLU A 112 -6.97 -5.63 -14.10
CA GLU A 112 -7.37 -6.13 -12.79
C GLU A 112 -8.10 -7.47 -12.90
N GLN A 113 -9.02 -7.61 -13.88
CA GLN A 113 -9.71 -8.87 -14.13
C GLN A 113 -8.73 -10.02 -14.41
N LYS A 114 -7.74 -9.79 -15.29
CA LYS A 114 -6.71 -10.81 -15.58
C LYS A 114 -5.89 -11.18 -14.34
N ARG A 115 -5.53 -10.19 -13.51
CA ARG A 115 -4.79 -10.43 -12.26
C ARG A 115 -5.63 -11.20 -11.25
N ALA A 116 -6.90 -10.85 -11.10
CA ALA A 116 -7.84 -11.54 -10.21
C ALA A 116 -8.04 -13.00 -10.63
N GLU A 117 -8.29 -13.25 -11.92
CA GLU A 117 -8.44 -14.61 -12.48
C GLU A 117 -7.17 -15.44 -12.30
N ALA A 118 -6.00 -14.86 -12.59
CA ALA A 118 -4.72 -15.55 -12.42
C ALA A 118 -4.41 -15.88 -10.95
N LEU A 119 -4.68 -14.94 -10.04
CA LEU A 119 -4.51 -15.14 -8.59
C LEU A 119 -5.44 -16.22 -8.05
N ALA A 120 -6.72 -16.19 -8.43
CA ALA A 120 -7.69 -17.22 -8.04
C ALA A 120 -7.27 -18.60 -8.56
N ALA A 121 -6.81 -18.67 -9.82
CA ALA A 121 -6.38 -19.91 -10.44
C ALA A 121 -5.13 -20.51 -9.80
N ILE A 122 -4.08 -19.70 -9.54
CA ILE A 122 -2.81 -20.19 -9.00
C ILE A 122 -2.94 -20.64 -7.54
N LEU A 123 -3.78 -19.97 -6.75
CA LEU A 123 -3.98 -20.30 -5.33
C LEU A 123 -5.10 -21.32 -5.09
N HIS A 124 -5.89 -21.66 -6.12
CA HIS A 124 -7.10 -22.47 -6.01
C HIS A 124 -8.09 -21.93 -4.97
N VAL A 125 -8.28 -20.61 -4.95
CA VAL A 125 -9.14 -19.88 -4.02
C VAL A 125 -10.30 -19.23 -4.75
N ARG A 126 -11.37 -18.94 -4.01
CA ARG A 126 -12.48 -18.12 -4.49
C ARG A 126 -12.31 -16.69 -4.00
N LEU A 127 -12.47 -15.74 -4.92
CA LEU A 127 -12.61 -14.32 -4.59
C LEU A 127 -14.08 -14.00 -4.30
N ILE A 128 -14.35 -13.25 -3.24
CA ILE A 128 -15.68 -12.90 -2.77
C ILE A 128 -15.84 -11.39 -2.91
N SER A 129 -16.79 -10.96 -3.75
CA SER A 129 -17.15 -9.54 -3.83
C SER A 129 -17.80 -9.11 -2.51
N ALA A 130 -17.37 -7.96 -1.97
CA ALA A 130 -17.83 -7.46 -0.68
C ALA A 130 -18.26 -5.98 -0.70
N GLU A 131 -18.29 -5.32 -1.87
CA GLU A 131 -18.59 -3.89 -1.95
C GLU A 131 -19.94 -3.53 -1.31
N GLY A 132 -19.91 -2.59 -0.37
CA GLY A 132 -21.12 -2.14 0.35
C GLY A 132 -21.68 -3.17 1.34
N GLU A 133 -20.97 -4.27 1.61
CA GLU A 133 -21.40 -5.31 2.54
C GLU A 133 -20.69 -5.22 3.90
N GLU A 134 -21.25 -5.92 4.88
CA GLU A 134 -20.71 -6.11 6.22
C GLU A 134 -20.46 -7.60 6.49
N HIS A 135 -19.26 -7.93 6.98
CA HIS A 135 -18.84 -9.30 7.26
C HIS A 135 -18.06 -9.36 8.58
N GLY A 136 -18.76 -9.72 9.66
CA GLY A 136 -18.17 -9.73 11.00
C GLY A 136 -17.78 -8.31 11.43
N PRO A 137 -16.51 -8.06 11.84
CA PRO A 137 -16.06 -6.73 12.23
C PRO A 137 -15.79 -5.80 11.02
N MET A 138 -15.89 -6.30 9.78
CA MET A 138 -15.54 -5.56 8.57
C MET A 138 -16.78 -4.95 7.91
N THR A 139 -16.69 -3.68 7.54
CA THR A 139 -17.62 -3.00 6.63
C THR A 139 -16.84 -2.50 5.42
N PHE A 140 -17.33 -2.77 4.21
CA PHE A 140 -16.67 -2.35 2.98
C PHE A 140 -17.41 -1.19 2.33
N SER A 141 -16.69 -0.26 1.73
CA SER A 141 -17.33 0.77 0.90
C SER A 141 -17.89 0.18 -0.39
N GLY A 142 -18.78 0.91 -1.07
CA GLY A 142 -18.96 0.73 -2.51
C GLY A 142 -17.68 1.14 -3.28
N PRO A 143 -17.72 1.12 -4.62
CA PRO A 143 -16.59 1.57 -5.42
C PRO A 143 -16.37 3.07 -5.20
N VAL A 144 -15.19 3.43 -4.71
CA VAL A 144 -14.78 4.85 -4.59
C VAL A 144 -13.63 5.14 -5.55
N PRO A 145 -13.43 6.39 -5.99
CA PRO A 145 -12.39 6.71 -6.95
C PRO A 145 -10.97 6.36 -6.48
N HIS A 146 -10.15 5.81 -7.39
CA HIS A 146 -8.70 5.66 -7.22
C HIS A 146 -8.02 7.03 -7.41
N GLY A 147 -8.22 7.93 -6.45
CA GLY A 147 -7.90 9.34 -6.59
C GLY A 147 -9.09 10.14 -7.12
N GLN A 148 -9.16 10.37 -8.43
CA GLN A 148 -10.12 11.31 -8.99
C GLN A 148 -11.41 10.64 -9.46
N ALA A 149 -12.57 11.25 -9.16
CA ALA A 149 -13.88 10.78 -9.62
C ALA A 149 -14.06 10.75 -11.15
N ASN A 150 -13.21 11.45 -11.90
CA ASN A 150 -13.36 11.61 -13.35
C ASN A 150 -12.90 10.38 -14.16
N ASN A 151 -12.38 9.33 -13.52
CA ASN A 151 -12.09 8.04 -14.16
C ASN A 151 -12.91 6.92 -13.50
N PRO A 152 -14.18 6.71 -13.92
CA PRO A 152 -15.05 5.70 -13.32
C PRO A 152 -14.52 4.26 -13.43
N ALA A 153 -13.57 4.02 -14.34
CA ALA A 153 -12.94 2.72 -14.54
C ALA A 153 -11.80 2.41 -13.55
N GLU A 154 -11.37 3.39 -12.74
CA GLU A 154 -10.33 3.21 -11.73
C GLU A 154 -10.92 3.51 -10.35
N THR A 155 -11.32 2.45 -9.66
CA THR A 155 -11.96 2.53 -8.35
C THR A 155 -11.31 1.55 -7.38
N VAL A 156 -11.45 1.83 -6.08
CA VAL A 156 -10.94 1.04 -4.96
C VAL A 156 -12.07 0.76 -3.98
N MET A 157 -11.85 -0.25 -3.14
CA MET A 157 -12.72 -0.58 -2.01
C MET A 157 -12.01 -0.23 -0.71
N MET A 158 -12.58 0.67 0.07
CA MET A 158 -12.11 0.97 1.42
C MET A 158 -12.66 -0.06 2.40
N THR A 159 -11.90 -0.29 3.47
CA THR A 159 -12.27 -1.26 4.51
C THR A 159 -12.31 -0.57 5.87
N ARG A 160 -13.44 -0.65 6.53
CA ARG A 160 -13.61 -0.29 7.93
C ARG A 160 -13.60 -1.56 8.77
N ILE A 161 -12.92 -1.52 9.90
CA ILE A 161 -12.88 -2.60 10.89
C ILE A 161 -13.28 -1.99 12.23
N GLU A 162 -14.28 -2.54 12.89
CA GLU A 162 -14.78 -2.05 14.17
C GLU A 162 -14.83 -3.15 15.23
N GLU A 163 -14.16 -2.89 16.36
CA GLU A 163 -14.41 -3.56 17.63
C GLU A 163 -14.40 -2.52 18.76
N ASP A 164 -13.37 -2.50 19.61
CA ASP A 164 -13.21 -1.48 20.65
C ASP A 164 -12.71 -0.15 20.06
N GLU A 165 -12.07 -0.21 18.90
CA GLU A 165 -11.63 0.91 18.08
C GLU A 165 -12.13 0.71 16.65
N VAL A 166 -12.28 1.82 15.92
CA VAL A 166 -12.63 1.86 14.50
C VAL A 166 -11.39 2.20 13.69
N PHE A 167 -10.92 1.25 12.90
CA PHE A 167 -9.83 1.42 11.95
C PHE A 167 -10.37 1.48 10.52
N VAL A 168 -9.87 2.42 9.71
CA VAL A 168 -10.19 2.51 8.28
C VAL A 168 -8.92 2.42 7.45
N HIS A 169 -8.92 1.49 6.49
CA HIS A 169 -7.95 1.39 5.41
C HIS A 169 -8.56 1.96 4.12
N ALA A 170 -7.90 2.98 3.56
CA ALA A 170 -8.32 3.67 2.37
C ALA A 170 -7.16 3.78 1.37
N SER A 171 -6.84 2.65 0.72
CA SER A 171 -5.76 2.63 -0.27
C SER A 171 -6.05 3.52 -1.46
N ASP A 172 -5.02 4.24 -1.90
CA ASP A 172 -4.98 4.94 -3.19
C ASP A 172 -6.14 5.91 -3.48
N ILE A 173 -6.89 6.34 -2.46
CA ILE A 173 -7.89 7.40 -2.60
C ILE A 173 -7.26 8.76 -2.89
N GLN A 174 -5.96 8.92 -2.62
CA GLN A 174 -5.11 10.09 -2.87
C GLN A 174 -5.64 11.42 -2.27
N LEU A 175 -6.70 11.36 -1.46
CA LEU A 175 -7.46 12.49 -0.90
C LEU A 175 -8.08 13.42 -1.96
N LEU A 176 -8.26 12.95 -3.19
CA LEU A 176 -8.69 13.78 -4.32
C LEU A 176 -10.21 13.84 -4.52
N ASP A 177 -10.99 13.10 -3.72
CA ASP A 177 -12.44 13.06 -3.80
C ASP A 177 -13.08 13.40 -2.45
N ASP A 178 -13.96 14.41 -2.45
CA ASP A 178 -14.53 14.96 -1.21
C ASP A 178 -15.55 14.02 -0.59
N GLU A 179 -16.31 13.29 -1.41
CA GLU A 179 -17.34 12.35 -0.98
C GLU A 179 -16.72 11.10 -0.34
N THR A 180 -15.64 10.60 -0.91
CA THR A 180 -14.82 9.52 -0.33
C THR A 180 -14.32 9.89 1.06
N VAL A 181 -13.82 11.12 1.22
CA VAL A 181 -13.34 11.62 2.51
C VAL A 181 -14.51 11.86 3.48
N SER A 182 -15.65 12.35 2.99
CA SER A 182 -16.88 12.45 3.79
C SER A 182 -17.33 11.09 4.31
N LEU A 183 -17.24 10.03 3.49
CA LEU A 183 -17.60 8.67 3.88
C LEU A 183 -16.67 8.14 5.00
N ILE A 184 -15.35 8.35 4.87
CA ILE A 184 -14.41 8.00 5.94
C ILE A 184 -14.77 8.71 7.25
N ILE A 185 -15.06 10.01 7.20
CA ILE A 185 -15.44 10.78 8.39
C ILE A 185 -16.77 10.28 8.97
N HIS A 186 -17.72 9.90 8.12
CA HIS A 186 -19.01 9.34 8.54
C HIS A 186 -18.86 8.02 9.29
N TRP A 187 -17.87 7.20 8.92
CA TRP A 187 -17.52 5.98 9.63
C TRP A 187 -16.92 6.19 11.02
N LYS A 188 -16.61 7.45 11.40
CA LYS A 188 -16.06 7.88 12.69
C LYS A 188 -14.86 7.03 13.16
N PRO A 189 -13.78 6.95 12.37
CA PRO A 189 -12.61 6.16 12.74
C PRO A 189 -11.80 6.82 13.86
N ASP A 190 -11.19 5.98 14.69
CA ASP A 190 -10.12 6.36 15.60
C ASP A 190 -8.77 6.43 14.85
N ILE A 191 -8.61 5.58 13.84
CA ILE A 191 -7.40 5.46 13.03
C ILE A 191 -7.76 5.38 11.55
N VAL A 192 -7.09 6.19 10.73
CA VAL A 192 -7.13 6.09 9.26
C VAL A 192 -5.73 5.82 8.72
N LEU A 193 -5.60 4.77 7.91
CA LEU A 193 -4.45 4.54 7.04
C LEU A 193 -4.88 4.78 5.59
N ALA A 194 -4.34 5.83 4.95
CA ALA A 194 -4.73 6.20 3.59
C ALA A 194 -3.54 6.49 2.67
N GLY A 195 -3.73 6.23 1.38
CA GLY A 195 -2.82 6.69 0.33
C GLY A 195 -2.91 8.21 0.17
N GLY A 196 -1.80 8.93 0.38
CA GLY A 196 -1.78 10.39 0.21
C GLY A 196 -1.69 10.82 -1.26
N PRO A 197 -1.79 12.13 -1.56
CA PRO A 197 -1.74 12.63 -2.93
C PRO A 197 -0.37 12.41 -3.58
N PRO A 198 -0.30 12.02 -4.87
CA PRO A 198 0.96 11.82 -5.60
C PRO A 198 1.58 13.17 -6.03
N ILE A 199 1.90 14.04 -5.07
CA ILE A 199 2.39 15.42 -5.30
C ILE A 199 3.70 15.51 -6.10
N TYR A 200 4.44 14.39 -6.20
CA TYR A 200 5.63 14.28 -7.02
C TYR A 200 5.33 14.22 -8.53
N LEU A 201 4.07 14.00 -8.91
CA LEU A 201 3.65 13.98 -10.31
C LEU A 201 3.24 15.39 -10.74
N SER A 202 3.86 15.87 -11.82
CA SER A 202 3.53 17.15 -12.46
C SER A 202 2.14 17.18 -13.13
N ARG A 203 1.36 16.10 -13.03
CA ARG A 203 0.03 15.96 -13.65
C ARG A 203 -1.10 16.49 -12.76
N LEU A 204 -0.85 16.70 -11.47
CA LEU A 204 -1.85 17.25 -10.57
C LEU A 204 -2.00 18.75 -10.82
N SER A 205 -3.22 19.21 -11.07
CA SER A 205 -3.49 20.65 -11.13
C SER A 205 -3.43 21.29 -9.75
N GLU A 206 -3.25 22.61 -9.69
CA GLU A 206 -3.25 23.34 -8.41
C GLU A 206 -4.53 23.10 -7.61
N ASP A 207 -5.68 23.03 -8.28
CA ASP A 207 -6.98 22.79 -7.63
C ASP A 207 -7.06 21.37 -7.03
N GLN A 208 -6.41 20.39 -7.66
CA GLN A 208 -6.34 19.04 -7.14
C GLN A 208 -5.45 18.96 -5.90
N ILE A 209 -4.33 19.67 -5.90
CA ILE A 209 -3.45 19.77 -4.72
C ILE A 209 -4.17 20.49 -3.57
N LYS A 210 -4.89 21.59 -3.86
CA LYS A 210 -5.71 22.31 -2.86
C LYS A 210 -6.82 21.43 -2.29
N ARG A 211 -7.50 20.65 -3.13
CA ARG A 211 -8.52 19.69 -2.71
C ARG A 211 -7.94 18.61 -1.80
N ALA A 212 -6.82 18.00 -2.20
CA ALA A 212 -6.12 17.01 -1.38
C ALA A 212 -5.74 17.58 0.00
N TRP A 213 -5.22 18.81 0.01
CA TRP A 213 -4.89 19.54 1.25
C TRP A 213 -6.12 19.70 2.14
N HIS A 214 -7.20 20.26 1.58
CA HIS A 214 -8.45 20.49 2.31
C HIS A 214 -9.03 19.20 2.90
N ASN A 215 -9.04 18.12 2.11
CA ASN A 215 -9.52 16.81 2.57
C ASN A 215 -8.63 16.22 3.67
N ALA A 216 -7.31 16.45 3.61
CA ALA A 216 -6.42 16.04 4.67
C ALA A 216 -6.67 16.81 5.98
N GLU A 217 -6.91 18.12 5.91
CA GLU A 217 -7.31 18.93 7.07
C GLU A 217 -8.62 18.40 7.68
N ARG A 218 -9.63 18.13 6.84
CA ARG A 218 -10.91 17.55 7.27
C ARG A 218 -10.71 16.24 8.03
N LEU A 219 -9.87 15.33 7.51
CA LEU A 219 -9.54 14.08 8.20
C LEU A 219 -8.86 14.34 9.54
N CYS A 220 -7.84 15.20 9.59
CA CYS A 220 -7.10 15.51 10.83
C CYS A 220 -7.99 16.11 11.92
N HIS A 221 -9.02 16.87 11.56
CA HIS A 221 -9.96 17.43 12.52
C HIS A 221 -11.00 16.42 13.02
N ALA A 222 -11.31 15.39 12.23
CA ALA A 222 -12.34 14.41 12.54
C ALA A 222 -11.81 13.11 13.17
N VAL A 223 -10.53 12.81 12.99
CA VAL A 223 -9.90 11.52 13.32
C VAL A 223 -8.70 11.75 14.23
N ASP A 224 -8.55 10.89 15.26
CA ASP A 224 -7.47 11.02 16.24
C ASP A 224 -6.09 10.69 15.67
N ARG A 225 -6.00 9.61 14.86
CA ARG A 225 -4.76 9.15 14.24
C ARG A 225 -4.91 9.06 12.73
N VAL A 226 -4.30 10.01 12.02
CA VAL A 226 -4.27 10.02 10.55
C VAL A 226 -2.88 9.62 10.06
N ILE A 227 -2.82 8.53 9.30
CA ILE A 227 -1.61 7.97 8.71
C ILE A 227 -1.70 8.10 7.18
N LEU A 228 -0.82 8.91 6.59
CA LEU A 228 -0.77 9.15 5.15
C LEU A 228 0.56 8.69 4.58
N ASP A 229 0.49 7.78 3.60
CA ASP A 229 1.67 7.14 3.04
C ASP A 229 1.55 6.91 1.52
N HIS A 230 2.21 5.86 1.01
CA HIS A 230 2.18 5.38 -0.36
C HIS A 230 2.65 6.46 -1.33
N HIS A 231 1.79 6.92 -2.22
CA HIS A 231 2.07 7.95 -3.22
C HIS A 231 2.72 9.22 -2.65
N LEU A 232 2.26 9.70 -1.49
CA LEU A 232 2.81 10.91 -0.87
C LEU A 232 4.29 10.73 -0.50
N MET A 233 4.68 9.53 -0.07
CA MET A 233 6.03 9.19 0.37
C MET A 233 6.98 8.78 -0.78
N ARG A 234 6.51 8.82 -2.04
CA ARG A 234 7.39 8.60 -3.22
C ARG A 234 8.32 9.78 -3.53
N SER A 235 8.26 10.86 -2.73
CA SER A 235 9.21 11.98 -2.78
C SER A 235 9.42 12.61 -1.41
N ARG A 236 10.51 13.37 -1.24
CA ARG A 236 10.85 13.99 0.06
C ARG A 236 9.91 15.14 0.42
N GLU A 237 9.34 15.80 -0.58
CA GLU A 237 8.30 16.82 -0.42
C GLU A 237 7.09 16.28 0.33
N GLY A 238 6.83 14.97 0.26
CA GLY A 238 5.80 14.32 1.08
C GLY A 238 6.02 14.48 2.58
N LEU A 239 7.27 14.42 3.06
CA LEU A 239 7.59 14.65 4.48
C LEU A 239 7.32 16.10 4.89
N GLU A 240 7.67 17.04 4.01
CA GLU A 240 7.42 18.46 4.23
C GLU A 240 5.92 18.74 4.27
N TRP A 241 5.17 18.08 3.39
CA TRP A 241 3.71 18.13 3.34
C TRP A 241 3.08 17.63 4.64
N LEU A 242 3.50 16.46 5.17
CA LEU A 242 3.01 15.95 6.47
C LEU A 242 3.34 16.88 7.62
N LYS A 243 4.59 17.38 7.66
CA LYS A 243 5.04 18.32 8.70
C LYS A 243 4.21 19.60 8.68
N ARG A 244 3.95 20.14 7.49
CA ARG A 244 3.13 21.34 7.30
C ARG A 244 1.69 21.07 7.74
N LEU A 245 1.10 19.95 7.34
CA LEU A 245 -0.28 19.60 7.70
C LEU A 245 -0.43 19.46 9.22
N SER A 246 0.51 18.79 9.88
CA SER A 246 0.56 18.67 11.34
C SER A 246 0.70 20.04 12.02
N SER A 247 1.55 20.92 11.49
CA SER A 247 1.74 22.28 12.02
C SER A 247 0.50 23.17 11.86
N GLU A 248 -0.21 23.08 10.73
CA GLU A 248 -1.37 23.95 10.44
C GLU A 248 -2.64 23.47 11.16
N THR A 249 -2.83 22.16 11.30
CA THR A 249 -3.99 21.58 12.00
C THR A 249 -3.81 21.48 13.52
N GLY A 250 -2.56 21.54 14.01
CA GLY A 250 -2.23 21.25 15.40
C GLY A 250 -2.42 19.78 15.80
N LYS A 251 -2.55 18.88 14.82
CA LYS A 251 -2.82 17.45 15.00
C LYS A 251 -1.58 16.63 14.67
N SER A 252 -1.47 15.43 15.26
CA SER A 252 -0.40 14.51 14.90
C SER A 252 -0.76 13.81 13.58
N VAL A 253 0.04 14.07 12.54
CA VAL A 253 -0.08 13.40 11.24
C VAL A 253 1.19 12.62 11.00
N MET A 254 1.04 11.35 10.63
CA MET A 254 2.15 10.40 10.58
C MET A 254 2.23 9.72 9.21
N CYS A 255 3.41 9.25 8.83
CA CYS A 255 3.54 8.19 7.84
C CYS A 255 3.53 6.81 8.52
N ALA A 256 3.46 5.73 7.74
CA ALA A 256 3.43 4.37 8.28
C ALA A 256 4.67 4.05 9.14
N ALA A 257 5.86 4.50 8.74
CA ALA A 257 7.06 4.32 9.53
C ALA A 257 6.98 5.01 10.90
N ASP A 258 6.41 6.22 10.97
CA ASP A 258 6.23 6.93 12.24
C ASP A 258 5.27 6.17 13.16
N PHE A 259 4.13 5.72 12.64
CA PHE A 259 3.16 4.94 13.40
C PHE A 259 3.76 3.62 13.92
N MET A 260 4.60 2.98 13.11
CA MET A 260 5.30 1.75 13.48
C MET A 260 6.54 1.97 14.35
N ASN A 261 6.85 3.22 14.74
CA ASN A 261 8.07 3.60 15.47
C ASN A 261 9.36 3.10 14.79
N LYS A 262 9.41 3.17 13.45
CA LYS A 262 10.55 2.77 12.62
C LYS A 262 11.17 4.01 11.96
N SER A 263 12.45 3.90 11.59
CA SER A 263 13.09 4.91 10.75
C SER A 263 12.39 4.98 9.39
N ARG A 264 12.18 6.20 8.89
CA ARG A 264 11.60 6.45 7.56
C ARG A 264 12.59 6.01 6.48
N LEU A 265 12.20 5.02 5.68
CA LEU A 265 12.98 4.46 4.59
C LEU A 265 12.40 4.91 3.23
N LEU A 266 12.58 6.17 2.85
CA LEU A 266 12.11 6.69 1.55
C LEU A 266 13.00 6.25 0.37
N LEU A 267 13.25 4.96 0.26
CA LEU A 267 14.30 4.42 -0.61
C LEU A 267 14.03 4.66 -2.10
N GLU A 268 12.76 4.73 -2.53
CA GLU A 268 12.45 5.11 -3.91
C GLU A 268 12.68 6.60 -4.18
N ALA A 269 12.31 7.48 -3.25
CA ALA A 269 12.58 8.91 -3.35
C ALA A 269 14.10 9.19 -3.39
N ASP A 270 14.85 8.39 -2.62
CA ASP A 270 16.31 8.51 -2.48
C ASP A 270 17.10 7.68 -3.49
N ARG A 271 16.47 7.07 -4.50
CA ARG A 271 17.13 6.09 -5.39
C ARG A 271 18.38 6.63 -6.07
N GLU A 272 18.34 7.84 -6.63
CA GLU A 272 19.53 8.44 -7.26
C GLU A 272 20.66 8.63 -6.25
N ARG A 273 20.35 9.14 -5.05
CA ARG A 273 21.31 9.30 -3.96
C ARG A 273 21.88 7.96 -3.49
N LEU A 274 21.10 6.88 -3.50
CA LEU A 274 21.58 5.54 -3.20
C LEU A 274 22.61 5.09 -4.24
N TYR A 275 22.31 5.24 -5.54
CA TYR A 275 23.24 4.90 -6.62
C TYR A 275 24.51 5.77 -6.63
N GLU A 276 24.42 7.05 -6.26
CA GLU A 276 25.58 7.94 -6.12
C GLU A 276 26.50 7.51 -4.96
N ARG A 277 25.92 7.13 -3.82
CA ARG A 277 26.67 6.73 -2.62
C ARG A 277 27.19 5.30 -2.70
N MET A 278 26.41 4.40 -3.30
CA MET A 278 26.67 2.98 -3.42
C MET A 278 26.39 2.55 -4.87
N PRO A 279 27.35 2.76 -5.79
CA PRO A 279 27.16 2.39 -7.19
C PRO A 279 26.88 0.90 -7.35
N VAL A 280 25.81 0.56 -8.08
CA VAL A 280 25.46 -0.82 -8.39
C VAL A 280 26.27 -1.29 -9.60
N PRO A 281 27.05 -2.38 -9.51
CA PRO A 281 27.85 -2.89 -10.62
C PRO A 281 27.01 -3.23 -11.86
N HIS A 282 27.62 -3.09 -13.03
CA HIS A 282 27.00 -3.57 -14.27
C HIS A 282 26.80 -5.09 -14.23
N GLY A 283 25.64 -5.59 -14.67
CA GLY A 283 25.29 -7.01 -14.62
C GLY A 283 24.66 -7.47 -13.30
N TRP A 284 24.65 -6.63 -12.26
CA TRP A 284 24.17 -7.02 -10.93
C TRP A 284 22.70 -7.46 -10.94
N HIS A 285 21.84 -6.78 -11.71
CA HIS A 285 20.40 -7.06 -11.77
C HIS A 285 20.11 -8.38 -12.49
N GLU A 286 20.86 -8.67 -13.54
CA GLU A 286 20.80 -9.93 -14.27
C GLU A 286 21.29 -11.10 -13.40
N ASP A 287 22.35 -10.87 -12.63
CA ASP A 287 22.85 -11.84 -11.66
C ASP A 287 21.84 -12.06 -10.53
N TYR A 288 21.18 -11.01 -10.04
CA TYR A 288 20.14 -11.13 -9.00
C TYR A 288 18.93 -11.89 -9.53
N ALA A 289 18.44 -11.55 -10.72
CA ALA A 289 17.30 -12.23 -11.34
C ALA A 289 17.57 -13.72 -11.64
N THR A 290 18.84 -14.11 -11.80
CA THR A 290 19.26 -15.50 -12.02
C THR A 290 19.75 -16.22 -10.77
N GLY A 291 19.67 -15.57 -9.59
CA GLY A 291 20.07 -16.16 -8.30
C GLY A 291 21.59 -16.28 -8.08
N LYS A 292 22.41 -15.56 -8.85
CA LYS A 292 23.87 -15.56 -8.73
C LYS A 292 24.40 -14.57 -7.70
N THR A 293 23.60 -13.59 -7.28
CA THR A 293 23.91 -12.64 -6.20
C THR A 293 22.71 -12.44 -5.28
N GLU A 294 22.95 -11.92 -4.07
CA GLU A 294 21.94 -11.66 -3.05
C GLU A 294 21.94 -10.19 -2.63
N SER A 295 20.75 -9.64 -2.35
CA SER A 295 20.58 -8.24 -1.91
C SER A 295 21.22 -7.92 -0.54
N ARG A 296 21.37 -8.93 0.33
CA ARG A 296 21.80 -8.77 1.72
C ARG A 296 23.27 -8.42 1.92
N ARG A 297 24.12 -8.72 0.93
CA ARG A 297 25.56 -8.45 1.03
C ARG A 297 25.83 -6.93 1.06
N GLU A 298 25.07 -6.16 0.30
CA GLU A 298 25.26 -4.71 0.16
C GLU A 298 24.49 -3.90 1.22
N ALA A 299 23.36 -4.41 1.72
CA ALA A 299 22.62 -3.76 2.81
C ALA A 299 23.39 -3.73 4.14
N ARG A 300 24.35 -4.64 4.34
CA ARG A 300 25.23 -4.65 5.53
C ARG A 300 26.27 -3.53 5.50
N GLU A 301 26.75 -3.15 4.32
CA GLU A 301 27.71 -2.06 4.13
C GLU A 301 27.04 -0.67 4.26
N SER A 302 25.71 -0.60 4.24
CA SER A 302 24.95 0.66 4.37
C SER A 302 24.51 1.02 5.80
N ASN A 303 24.68 0.11 6.76
CA ASN A 303 24.33 0.31 8.17
C ASN A 303 25.53 0.74 9.06
N GLU A 304 26.69 0.96 8.44
CA GLU A 304 27.84 1.68 9.00
C GLU A 304 27.91 3.11 8.44
#